data_AF-A0A345UVA9-F1
#
_entry.id   AF-A0A345UVA9-F1
#
_cell.length_a   1.000
_cell.length_b   1.000
_cell.length_c   1.000
_cell.angle_alpha   90.00
_cell.angle_beta   90.00
_cell.angle_gamma   90.00
#
_symmetry.space_group_name_H-M   'P 1'
#
loop_
_entity.id
_entity.type
_entity.pdbx_description
1 polymer ?
#
loop_
_entity_poly.entity_id
_entity_poly.type
_entity_poly.pdbx_seq_one_letter_code
_entity_poly.pdbx_strand_id
1 'polypeptide(L)'
;MHKGLDEAFTRTGVPKNEFTVTKWGKDQYGKSYPTEWRVLEGKNKGAEVNIDDPRLVPSTDGPADPHVGYQTPGKRGTGGAVRGHILLESVPVSRARIGDPQ
;
A
#
# COMPACT_ATOMS: atom_id res chain seq x y z
N MET A 1 -3.03 -13.21 1.38
CA MET A 1 -3.35 -11.77 1.40
C MET A 1 -3.56 -11.21 2.82
N HIS A 2 -4.49 -11.74 3.63
CA HIS A 2 -4.76 -11.24 5.00
C HIS A 2 -3.49 -11.06 5.85
N LYS A 3 -2.61 -12.07 5.89
CA LYS A 3 -1.35 -12.00 6.67
C LYS A 3 -0.40 -10.89 6.22
N GLY A 4 -0.25 -10.65 4.91
CA GLY A 4 0.66 -9.62 4.40
C GLY A 4 0.15 -8.20 4.65
N LEU A 5 -1.16 -8.00 4.52
CA LEU A 5 -1.79 -6.71 4.80
C LEU A 5 -1.75 -6.37 6.29
N ASP A 6 -2.08 -7.33 7.16
CA ASP A 6 -2.05 -7.11 8.61
C ASP A 6 -0.62 -6.93 9.14
N GLU A 7 0.36 -7.63 8.57
CA GLU A 7 1.78 -7.40 8.85
C GLU A 7 2.22 -5.98 8.41
N ALA A 8 1.79 -5.51 7.24
CA ALA A 8 2.09 -4.15 6.79
C ALA A 8 1.57 -3.09 7.77
N PHE A 9 0.31 -3.22 8.22
CA PHE A 9 -0.24 -2.35 9.27
C PHE A 9 0.58 -2.43 10.56
N THR A 10 0.95 -3.63 11.00
CA THR A 10 1.77 -3.83 12.20
C THR A 10 3.12 -3.12 12.09
N ARG A 11 3.78 -3.19 10.93
CA ARG A 11 5.07 -2.55 10.68
C ARG A 11 5.03 -1.03 10.64
N THR A 12 3.86 -0.43 10.37
CA THR A 12 3.72 1.03 10.51
C THR A 12 3.80 1.50 11.97
N GLY A 13 3.50 0.60 12.93
CA GLY A 13 3.35 0.94 14.34
C GLY A 13 2.10 1.77 14.66
N VAL A 14 1.19 1.94 13.69
CA VAL A 14 -0.01 2.77 13.83
C VAL A 14 -1.27 1.89 13.91
N PRO A 15 -2.21 2.18 14.82
CA PRO A 15 -3.50 1.51 14.87
C PRO A 15 -4.25 1.58 13.53
N LYS A 16 -4.73 0.42 13.05
CA LYS A 16 -5.44 0.30 11.76
C LYS A 16 -6.67 1.20 11.63
N ASN A 17 -7.33 1.53 12.74
CA ASN A 17 -8.50 2.42 12.78
C ASN A 17 -8.17 3.91 12.56
N GLU A 18 -6.89 4.32 12.61
CA GLU A 18 -6.46 5.68 12.25
C GLU A 18 -6.32 5.87 10.73
N PHE A 19 -6.34 4.78 9.96
CA PHE A 19 -6.17 4.84 8.52
C PHE A 19 -7.49 5.05 7.79
N THR A 20 -7.46 5.93 6.80
CA THR A 20 -8.55 6.15 5.86
C THR A 20 -8.22 5.49 4.53
N VAL A 21 -9.19 4.82 3.91
CA VAL A 21 -9.04 4.32 2.54
C VAL A 21 -8.95 5.51 1.58
N THR A 22 -7.86 5.62 0.83
CA THR A 22 -7.63 6.73 -0.13
C THR A 22 -7.70 6.30 -1.59
N LYS A 23 -7.52 5.01 -1.89
CA LYS A 23 -7.67 4.45 -3.24
C LYS A 23 -8.40 3.11 -3.24
N TRP A 24 -9.05 2.87 -4.37
CA TRP A 24 -9.77 1.65 -4.67
C TRP A 24 -9.29 1.10 -6.03
N GLY A 25 -8.94 -0.18 -6.05
CA GLY A 25 -8.62 -0.93 -7.27
C GLY A 25 -9.75 -1.88 -7.62
N LYS A 26 -9.87 -2.25 -8.90
CA LYS A 26 -10.79 -3.30 -9.34
C LYS A 26 -10.01 -4.60 -9.55
N ASP A 27 -10.62 -5.72 -9.18
CA ASP A 27 -10.11 -7.04 -9.53
C ASP A 27 -10.38 -7.36 -11.02
N GLN A 28 -9.89 -8.53 -11.45
CA GLN A 28 -10.11 -9.04 -12.81
C GLN A 28 -11.60 -9.22 -13.21
N TYR A 29 -12.51 -9.25 -12.23
CA TYR A 29 -13.96 -9.36 -12.43
C TYR A 29 -14.67 -8.02 -12.35
N GLY A 30 -13.94 -6.92 -12.14
CA GLY A 30 -14.47 -5.56 -12.06
C GLY A 30 -14.98 -5.15 -10.67
N LYS A 31 -14.82 -5.99 -9.64
CA LYS A 31 -15.23 -5.68 -8.27
C LYS A 31 -14.19 -4.80 -7.58
N SER A 32 -14.65 -3.75 -6.91
CA SER A 32 -13.78 -2.78 -6.24
C SER A 32 -13.35 -3.22 -4.84
N TYR A 33 -12.07 -3.05 -4.53
CA TYR A 33 -11.47 -3.28 -3.21
C TYR A 33 -10.58 -2.11 -2.82
N PRO A 34 -10.43 -1.83 -1.51
CA PRO A 34 -9.48 -0.83 -1.04
C PRO A 34 -8.05 -1.29 -1.34
N THR A 35 -7.21 -0.36 -1.82
CA THR A 35 -5.83 -0.64 -2.25
C THR A 35 -4.81 0.31 -1.65
N GLU A 36 -5.25 1.42 -1.06
CA GLU A 36 -4.40 2.35 -0.33
C GLU A 36 -5.11 2.85 0.92
N TRP A 37 -4.35 2.88 2.00
CA TRP A 37 -4.75 3.36 3.30
C TRP A 37 -3.73 4.38 3.78
N ARG A 38 -4.19 5.56 4.18
CA ARG A 38 -3.30 6.61 4.70
C ARG A 38 -3.87 7.21 5.97
N VAL A 39 -2.98 7.55 6.90
CA VAL A 39 -3.32 8.44 8.00
C VAL A 39 -3.24 9.87 7.49
N LEU A 40 -4.39 10.55 7.45
CA LEU A 40 -4.51 11.87 6.85
C LEU A 40 -4.22 13.01 7.83
N GLU A 41 -4.39 12.76 9.13
CA GLU A 41 -4.37 13.77 10.18
C GLU A 41 -3.72 13.24 11.47
N GLY A 42 -3.45 14.13 12.42
CA GLY A 42 -2.86 13.77 13.71
C GLY A 42 -1.35 13.45 13.65
N LYS A 43 -0.84 12.93 14.76
CA LYS A 43 0.61 12.65 14.95
C LYS A 43 1.16 11.59 14.01
N ASN A 44 0.30 10.67 13.54
CA ASN A 44 0.67 9.56 12.68
C ASN A 44 0.50 9.89 11.18
N LYS A 45 0.18 11.16 10.86
CA LYS A 45 -0.01 11.63 9.49
C LYS A 45 1.16 11.21 8.59
N GLY A 46 0.82 10.65 7.43
CA GLY A 46 1.79 10.20 6.43
C GLY A 46 2.17 8.72 6.55
N ALA A 47 1.71 8.00 7.57
CA ALA A 47 1.72 6.54 7.53
C ALA A 47 0.84 6.04 6.38
N GLU A 48 1.31 5.00 5.71
CA GLU A 48 0.68 4.47 4.51
C GLU A 48 0.82 2.96 4.44
N VAL A 49 -0.23 2.30 3.96
CA VAL A 49 -0.21 0.91 3.52
C VAL A 49 -0.84 0.86 2.13
N ASN A 50 -0.24 0.10 1.21
CA ASN A 50 -0.72 -0.03 -0.14
C ASN A 50 -0.54 -1.44 -0.72
N ILE A 51 -1.30 -1.75 -1.76
CA ILE A 51 -1.21 -3.02 -2.50
C ILE A 51 -0.93 -2.70 -3.96
N ASP A 52 0.15 -3.24 -4.50
CA ASP A 52 0.52 -3.10 -5.90
C ASP A 52 0.90 -4.44 -6.51
N ASP A 53 0.50 -4.62 -7.77
CA ASP A 53 0.98 -5.69 -8.64
C ASP A 53 1.64 -5.09 -9.89
N PRO A 54 2.99 -5.02 -9.92
CA PRO A 54 3.75 -4.55 -11.07
C PRO A 54 3.51 -5.37 -12.34
N ARG A 55 2.99 -6.59 -12.22
CA ARG A 55 2.64 -7.45 -13.36
C ARG A 55 1.31 -7.05 -14.00
N LEU A 56 0.43 -6.40 -13.24
CA LEU A 56 -0.87 -5.87 -13.72
C LEU A 56 -0.77 -4.40 -14.12
N VAL A 57 0.03 -3.62 -13.39
CA VAL A 57 0.32 -2.22 -13.67
C VAL A 57 1.83 -2.05 -13.62
N PRO A 58 2.52 -2.00 -14.78
CA PRO A 58 3.96 -1.79 -14.82
C PRO A 58 4.37 -0.56 -14.02
N SER A 59 5.35 -0.73 -13.14
CA SER A 59 5.95 0.35 -12.35
C SER A 59 7.46 0.26 -12.43
N THR A 60 8.12 1.40 -12.56
CA THR A 60 9.59 1.49 -12.45
C THR A 60 10.05 1.72 -11.01
N ASP A 61 9.11 1.93 -10.08
CA ASP A 61 9.37 2.33 -8.71
C ASP A 61 8.91 1.25 -7.71
N GLY A 62 9.86 0.58 -7.06
CA GLY A 62 9.59 -0.45 -6.05
C GLY A 62 9.86 -1.87 -6.54
N PRO A 63 9.37 -2.90 -5.82
CA PRO A 63 9.52 -4.29 -6.24
C PRO A 63 8.89 -4.55 -7.61
N ALA A 64 9.46 -5.50 -8.37
CA ALA A 64 8.88 -6.01 -9.62
C ALA A 64 7.84 -7.14 -9.41
N ASP A 65 7.62 -7.53 -8.14
CA ASP A 65 6.71 -8.59 -7.74
C ASP A 65 5.49 -8.05 -6.99
N PRO A 66 4.36 -8.79 -6.95
CA PRO A 66 3.19 -8.45 -6.17
C PRO A 66 3.56 -8.19 -4.71
N HIS A 67 3.11 -7.09 -4.14
CA HIS A 67 3.54 -6.72 -2.80
C HIS A 67 2.52 -5.86 -2.05
N VAL A 68 2.73 -5.80 -0.74
CA VAL A 68 2.12 -4.80 0.14
C VAL A 68 3.21 -3.86 0.60
N GLY A 69 3.10 -2.57 0.26
CA GLY A 69 4.00 -1.55 0.77
C GLY A 69 3.51 -0.99 2.10
N TYR A 70 4.46 -0.59 2.95
CA TYR A 70 4.17 0.13 4.19
C TYR A 70 5.15 1.29 4.39
N GLN A 71 4.68 2.32 5.07
CA GLN A 71 5.48 3.47 5.49
C GLN A 71 5.06 3.93 6.89
N THR A 72 6.03 4.20 7.76
CA THR A 72 5.78 4.79 9.08
C THR A 72 5.47 6.30 8.96
N PRO A 73 4.86 6.92 9.99
CA PRO A 73 4.78 8.38 10.07
C PRO A 73 6.16 9.04 10.01
N GLY A 74 6.22 10.29 9.56
CA GLY A 74 7.44 11.10 9.51
C GLY A 74 7.69 11.77 8.16
N LYS A 75 8.69 12.64 8.09
CA LYS A 75 9.11 13.28 6.83
C LYS A 75 10.18 12.43 6.12
N ARG A 76 10.11 12.38 4.79
CA ARG A 76 11.10 11.69 3.94
C ARG A 76 12.50 12.31 4.12
N GLY A 77 13.54 11.48 4.04
CA GLY A 77 14.94 11.91 4.15
C GLY A 77 15.42 11.98 5.59
N THR A 78 15.15 13.08 6.29
CA THR A 78 15.70 13.36 7.63
C THR A 78 14.70 13.13 8.78
N GLY A 79 13.43 12.87 8.47
CA GLY A 79 12.33 12.82 9.44
C GLY A 79 11.93 11.43 9.94
N GLY A 80 12.80 10.42 9.77
CA GLY A 80 12.63 9.09 10.38
C GLY A 80 11.59 8.17 9.74
N ALA A 81 11.01 8.54 8.59
CA ALA A 81 10.06 7.66 7.89
C ALA A 81 10.77 6.42 7.32
N VAL A 82 10.35 5.24 7.75
CA VAL A 82 10.82 3.94 7.27
C VAL A 82 9.80 3.39 6.28
N ARG A 83 10.27 2.93 5.11
CA ARG A 83 9.46 2.25 4.08
C ARG A 83 9.95 0.82 3.91
N GLY A 84 9.02 -0.09 3.63
CA GLY A 84 9.34 -1.43 3.20
C GLY A 84 8.23 -2.04 2.35
N HIS A 85 8.49 -3.25 1.86
CA HIS A 85 7.55 -4.03 1.08
C HIS A 85 7.53 -5.46 1.61
N ILE A 86 6.35 -6.06 1.63
CA ILE A 86 6.15 -7.47 1.90
C ILE A 86 5.82 -8.12 0.56
N LEU A 87 6.75 -8.92 0.05
CA LEU A 87 6.58 -9.61 -1.22
C LEU A 87 5.59 -10.76 -1.06
N LEU A 88 4.74 -10.92 -2.06
CA LEU A 88 3.70 -11.94 -2.13
C LEU A 88 3.79 -12.65 -3.49
N GLU A 89 3.29 -13.88 -3.55
CA GLU A 89 3.22 -14.62 -4.81
C GLU A 89 2.20 -13.98 -5.78
N SER A 90 1.10 -13.46 -5.22
CA SER A 90 0.03 -12.78 -5.96
C SER A 90 -0.77 -11.82 -5.07
N VAL A 91 -1.35 -10.80 -5.71
CA VAL A 91 -2.40 -9.95 -5.14
C VAL A 91 -3.55 -9.81 -6.15
N PRO A 92 -4.82 -9.76 -5.70
CA PRO A 92 -5.98 -9.72 -6.58
C PRO A 92 -6.28 -8.33 -7.17
N VAL A 93 -5.61 -7.28 -6.67
CA VAL A 93 -5.85 -5.87 -7.02
C VAL A 93 -4.56 -5.06 -6.92
N SER A 94 -4.48 -3.96 -7.67
CA SER A 94 -3.40 -2.96 -7.63
C SER A 94 -4.00 -1.55 -7.49
N ARG A 95 -3.24 -0.58 -6.95
CA ARG A 95 -3.73 0.80 -6.74
C ARG A 95 -4.07 1.54 -8.03
N ALA A 96 -3.29 1.34 -9.08
CA ALA A 96 -3.55 1.95 -10.38
C ALA A 96 -4.53 1.13 -11.20
N ARG A 97 -5.23 1.81 -12.11
CA ARG A 97 -6.06 1.13 -13.10
C ARG A 97 -5.14 0.39 -14.06
N ILE A 98 -5.53 -0.83 -14.42
CA ILE A 98 -4.88 -1.58 -15.51
C ILE A 98 -4.91 -0.70 -16.76
N GLY A 99 -3.73 -0.32 -17.28
CA GLY A 99 -3.57 0.55 -18.45
C GLY A 99 -3.19 2.02 -18.17
N ASP A 100 -3.17 2.47 -16.90
CA ASP A 100 -2.55 3.74 -16.52
C ASP A 100 -1.12 3.47 -16.03
N PRO A 101 -0.06 3.97 -16.70
CA PRO A 101 1.29 3.86 -16.20
C PRO A 101 1.42 4.62 -14.87
N GLN A 102 2.08 4.01 -13.88
CA GLN A 102 2.49 4.69 -12.63
C GLN A 102 3.85 5.36 -12.77
#